data_AF-A0A9D1JCV7-F1
#
_entry.id   AF-A0A9D1JCV7-F1
#
_cell.length_a   1.000
_cell.length_b   1.000
_cell.length_c   1.000
_cell.angle_alpha   90.00
_cell.angle_beta   90.00
_cell.angle_gamma   90.00
#
_symmetry.space_group_name_H-M   'P 1'
#
loop_
_entity.id
_entity.type
_entity.pdbx_description
1 polymer ?
#
loop_
_entity_poly.entity_id
_entity_poly.type
_entity_poly.pdbx_seq_one_letter_code
_entity_poly.pdbx_strand_id
1 'polypeptide(L)'
;MDTFFTWLLYFYIYCFIGWLWESCFVSVRTHHWVNRGFLRGPYLPIYGTGALVMLVAAMPFSNNIFLTFLAGFVGATLLEYITGVCMESLFKVRYWDYSNQPFNFQGQICLSSSLCWGVFTVILTRYGHKPVQYFVSLLPNFVLIVTDIVISIIFITDSIRSFQEAMDLRHLLEDMTKAKEQLEHLRSRLDTVLDETSDRIGERIDEFKETGDRIGERIDELKESTINRSSELRTIITNNLKRLNDYISDLTEEQRKELEQNKQTFEKYKQLYLQRKKRITIFKKKLLRGNPHATSKHYNTELNELKQYLELQSQKKKKQKPKKKH
;
A
#
# COMPACT_ATOMS: atom_id res chain seq x y z
N MET A 1 25.10 8.35 40.33
CA MET A 1 25.25 8.83 38.95
C MET A 1 24.62 7.79 38.05
N ASP A 2 23.50 8.11 37.42
CA ASP A 2 22.87 7.20 36.47
C ASP A 2 23.81 7.02 35.28
N THR A 3 24.25 5.79 35.05
CA THR A 3 25.15 5.46 33.95
C THR A 3 24.39 5.45 32.63
N PHE A 4 25.10 5.62 31.51
CA PHE A 4 24.53 5.49 30.17
C PHE A 4 23.70 4.19 30.00
N PHE A 5 24.21 3.08 30.53
CA PHE A 5 23.51 1.79 30.52
C PHE A 5 22.19 1.82 31.31
N THR A 6 22.11 2.57 32.41
CA THR A 6 20.83 2.70 33.15
C THR A 6 19.74 3.32 32.27
N TRP A 7 20.08 4.39 31.54
CA TRP A 7 19.17 5.04 30.60
C TRP A 7 18.84 4.19 29.37
N LEU A 8 19.80 3.40 28.91
CA LEU A 8 19.61 2.47 27.80
C LEU A 8 18.67 1.32 28.18
N LEU A 9 18.78 0.79 29.40
CA LEU A 9 17.85 -0.20 29.91
C LEU A 9 16.44 0.38 30.09
N TYR A 10 16.30 1.62 30.57
CA TYR A 10 15.00 2.31 30.60
C TYR A 10 14.39 2.40 29.20
N PHE A 11 15.18 2.76 28.20
CA PHE A 11 14.74 2.77 26.81
C PHE A 11 14.17 1.40 26.37
N TYR A 12 14.88 0.30 26.65
CA TYR A 12 14.42 -1.04 26.27
C TYR A 12 13.16 -1.47 27.04
N ILE A 13 13.08 -1.18 28.34
CA ILE A 13 11.90 -1.47 29.15
C ILE A 13 10.68 -0.72 28.59
N TYR A 14 10.81 0.57 28.26
CA TYR A 14 9.71 1.34 27.70
C TYR A 14 9.35 0.94 26.26
N CYS A 15 10.32 0.51 25.45
CA CYS A 15 10.03 -0.11 24.15
C CYS A 15 9.15 -1.36 24.31
N PHE A 16 9.44 -2.18 25.32
CA PHE A 16 8.72 -3.42 25.60
C PHE A 16 7.33 -3.17 26.20
N ILE A 17 7.21 -2.24 27.16
CA ILE A 17 5.92 -1.85 27.75
C ILE A 17 5.01 -1.25 26.68
N GLY A 18 5.53 -0.35 25.83
CA GLY A 18 4.79 0.20 24.71
C GLY A 18 4.32 -0.88 23.73
N TRP A 19 5.20 -1.84 23.44
CA TRP A 19 4.85 -3.00 22.63
C TRP A 19 3.76 -3.87 23.24
N LEU A 20 3.83 -4.18 24.53
CA LEU A 20 2.81 -4.94 25.23
C LEU A 20 1.46 -4.21 25.16
N TRP A 21 1.44 -2.92 25.50
CA TRP A 21 0.22 -2.12 25.47
C TRP A 21 -0.43 -2.11 24.08
N GLU A 22 0.34 -1.74 23.05
CA GLU A 22 -0.21 -1.55 21.72
C GLU A 22 -0.56 -2.87 21.04
N SER A 23 0.28 -3.90 21.20
CA SER A 23 0.00 -5.24 20.66
C SER A 23 -1.23 -5.85 21.33
N CYS A 24 -1.38 -5.75 22.65
CA CYS A 24 -2.56 -6.23 23.35
C CYS A 24 -3.81 -5.47 22.94
N PHE A 25 -3.77 -4.14 22.91
CA PHE A 25 -4.90 -3.29 22.53
C PHE A 25 -5.43 -3.63 21.13
N VAL A 26 -4.54 -3.72 20.14
CA VAL A 26 -4.93 -4.06 18.76
C VAL A 26 -5.35 -5.52 18.65
N SER A 27 -4.69 -6.43 19.37
CA SER A 27 -5.06 -7.86 19.35
C SER A 27 -6.47 -8.10 19.89
N VAL A 28 -6.85 -7.38 20.95
CA VAL A 28 -8.22 -7.43 21.51
C VAL A 28 -9.22 -6.89 20.51
N ARG A 29 -8.96 -5.73 19.89
CA ARG A 29 -9.88 -5.15 18.90
C ARG A 29 -10.03 -5.97 17.62
N THR A 30 -8.98 -6.68 17.21
CA THR A 30 -8.97 -7.48 15.97
C THR A 30 -9.29 -8.96 16.21
N HIS A 31 -9.50 -9.38 17.46
CA HIS A 31 -9.73 -10.77 17.88
C HIS A 31 -8.66 -11.77 17.40
N HIS A 32 -7.45 -11.30 17.10
CA HIS A 32 -6.32 -12.16 16.77
C HIS A 32 -5.02 -11.54 17.25
N TRP A 33 -4.02 -12.37 17.53
CA TRP A 33 -2.72 -11.86 17.95
C TRP A 33 -2.08 -11.00 16.84
N VAL A 34 -1.73 -9.76 17.18
CA VAL A 34 -1.05 -8.79 16.32
C VAL A 34 0.22 -8.36 17.02
N ASN A 35 1.36 -8.64 16.39
CA ASN A 35 2.62 -8.03 16.77
C ASN A 35 2.68 -6.63 16.12
N ARG A 36 2.49 -5.58 16.93
CA ARG A 36 2.51 -4.18 16.50
C ARG A 36 3.94 -3.66 16.37
N GLY A 37 4.09 -2.64 15.53
CA GLY A 37 5.33 -1.88 15.40
C GLY A 37 6.07 -2.08 14.09
N PHE A 38 7.20 -1.39 14.00
CA PHE A 38 8.11 -1.41 12.85
C PHE A 38 9.11 -2.57 12.92
N LEU A 39 9.54 -2.91 14.14
CA LEU A 39 10.50 -3.98 14.41
C LEU A 39 9.84 -5.36 14.42
N ARG A 40 10.65 -6.42 14.29
CA ARG A 40 10.15 -7.81 14.30
C ARG A 40 9.98 -8.32 15.73
N GLY A 41 10.90 -7.90 16.59
CA GLY A 41 10.91 -8.19 18.02
C GLY A 41 9.86 -7.38 18.79
N PRO A 42 9.72 -7.65 20.10
CA PRO A 42 8.75 -7.00 20.97
C PRO A 42 9.19 -5.60 21.39
N TYR A 43 9.48 -4.74 20.41
CA TYR A 43 10.04 -3.42 20.64
C TYR A 43 9.31 -2.38 19.81
N LEU A 44 8.79 -1.34 20.48
CA LEU A 44 8.37 -0.11 19.82
C LEU A 44 9.33 1.04 20.19
N PRO A 45 10.33 1.33 19.33
CA PRO A 45 11.35 2.36 19.60
C PRO A 45 10.76 3.72 19.93
N ILE A 46 9.65 4.12 19.30
CA ILE A 46 8.99 5.41 19.54
C ILE A 46 8.46 5.55 20.97
N TYR A 47 8.08 4.44 21.63
CA TYR A 47 7.67 4.47 23.04
C TYR A 47 8.87 4.58 23.96
N GLY A 48 9.98 3.89 23.63
CA GLY A 48 11.23 4.03 24.38
C GLY A 48 11.79 5.44 24.29
N THR A 49 11.96 5.97 23.08
CA THR A 49 12.43 7.34 22.86
C THR A 49 11.46 8.36 23.42
N GLY A 50 10.15 8.16 23.26
CA GLY A 50 9.10 9.01 23.82
C GLY A 50 9.18 9.11 25.33
N ALA A 51 9.24 7.97 26.02
CA ALA A 51 9.39 7.95 27.47
C ALA A 51 10.67 8.65 27.93
N LEU A 52 11.80 8.42 27.27
CA LEU A 52 13.05 9.11 27.61
C LEU A 52 12.96 10.63 27.38
N VAL A 53 12.42 11.07 26.24
CA VAL A 53 12.20 12.49 25.94
C VAL A 53 11.29 13.12 26.99
N MET A 54 10.19 12.47 27.35
CA MET A 54 9.27 12.94 28.39
C MET A 54 9.96 13.06 29.75
N LEU A 55 10.76 12.06 30.15
CA LEU A 55 11.49 12.07 31.43
C LEU A 55 12.53 13.19 31.47
N VAL A 56 13.33 13.34 30.41
CA VAL A 56 14.38 14.37 30.32
C VAL A 56 13.75 15.77 30.25
N ALA A 57 12.72 15.97 29.41
CA ALA A 57 12.04 17.25 29.27
C ALA A 57 11.34 17.69 30.57
N ALA A 58 10.77 16.74 31.32
CA ALA A 58 10.10 17.01 32.59
C ALA A 58 11.05 17.19 33.78
N MET A 59 12.29 16.70 33.70
CA MET A 59 13.24 16.70 34.82
C MET A 59 13.42 18.08 35.50
N PRO A 60 13.58 19.21 34.78
CA PRO A 60 13.71 20.54 35.38
C PRO A 60 12.43 21.03 36.08
N PHE A 61 11.29 20.44 35.74
CA PHE A 61 9.96 20.90 36.15
C PHE A 61 9.25 19.92 37.08
N SER A 62 9.97 18.94 37.63
CA SER A 62 9.43 17.84 38.43
C SER A 62 8.51 18.28 39.57
N ASN A 63 8.73 19.46 40.15
CA ASN A 63 7.91 20.03 41.23
C ASN A 63 6.60 20.67 40.75
N ASN A 64 6.52 21.13 39.49
CA ASN A 64 5.34 21.81 38.94
C ASN A 64 4.64 20.90 37.90
N ILE A 65 3.42 20.46 38.25
CA ILE A 65 2.61 19.56 37.41
C ILE A 65 2.30 20.18 36.05
N PHE A 66 1.96 21.47 36.02
CA PHE A 66 1.61 22.17 34.78
C PHE A 66 2.81 22.29 33.84
N LEU A 67 3.98 22.65 34.37
CA LEU A 67 5.20 22.71 33.55
C LEU A 67 5.67 21.32 33.10
N THR A 68 5.50 20.29 33.93
CA THR A 68 5.75 18.89 33.56
C THR A 68 4.85 18.46 32.39
N PHE A 69 3.56 18.79 32.46
CA PHE A 69 2.61 18.56 31.38
C PHE A 69 3.05 19.26 30.10
N LEU A 70 3.39 20.55 30.17
CA LEU A 70 3.76 21.34 29.00
C LEU A 70 5.06 20.85 28.35
N ALA A 71 6.07 20.50 29.16
CA ALA A 71 7.34 19.96 28.67
C ALA A 71 7.12 18.62 27.94
N GLY A 72 6.28 17.75 28.51
CA GLY A 72 5.86 16.50 27.89
C GLY A 72 5.08 16.68 26.60
N PHE A 73 4.08 17.57 26.63
CA PHE A 73 3.28 17.96 25.48
C PHE A 73 4.17 18.37 24.32
N VAL A 74 5.11 19.31 24.54
CA VAL A 74 6.00 19.81 23.50
C VAL A 74 6.99 18.74 23.04
N GLY A 75 7.68 18.09 23.99
CA GLY A 75 8.74 17.13 23.69
C GLY A 75 8.24 15.91 22.92
N ALA A 76 7.15 15.31 23.38
CA ALA A 76 6.56 14.15 22.71
C ALA A 76 5.91 14.50 21.36
N THR A 77 5.25 15.66 21.26
CA THR A 77 4.68 16.11 19.99
C THR A 77 5.76 16.38 18.95
N LEU A 78 6.88 16.99 19.36
CA LEU A 78 8.01 17.22 18.47
C LEU A 78 8.63 15.89 18.01
N LEU A 79 8.80 14.93 18.93
CA LEU A 79 9.28 13.60 18.60
C LEU A 79 8.33 12.87 17.62
N GLU A 80 7.02 12.88 17.88
CA GLU A 80 5.99 12.27 17.04
C GLU A 80 6.03 12.89 15.63
N TYR A 81 6.09 14.21 15.54
CA TYR A 81 6.17 14.93 14.28
C TYR A 81 7.45 14.59 13.49
N ILE A 82 8.64 14.72 14.11
CA ILE A 82 9.91 14.43 13.45
C ILE A 82 9.95 12.97 12.99
N THR A 83 9.57 12.04 13.86
CA THR A 83 9.56 10.61 13.54
C THR A 83 8.59 10.33 12.38
N GLY A 84 7.40 10.92 12.41
CA GLY A 84 6.39 10.78 11.36
C GLY A 84 6.88 11.28 10.00
N VAL A 85 7.47 12.49 9.97
CA VAL A 85 8.04 13.08 8.75
C VAL A 85 9.23 12.28 8.23
N CYS A 86 10.13 11.83 9.10
CA CYS A 86 11.27 10.99 8.70
C CYS A 86 10.81 9.65 8.11
N MET A 87 9.89 8.95 8.78
CA MET A 87 9.36 7.66 8.32
C MET A 87 8.62 7.82 6.98
N GLU A 88 7.78 8.86 6.84
CA GLU A 88 7.09 9.15 5.58
C GLU A 88 8.08 9.49 4.46
N SER A 89 9.12 10.29 4.74
CA SER A 89 10.12 10.68 3.74
C SER A 89 10.93 9.49 3.24
N LEU A 90 11.34 8.60 4.16
CA LEU A 90 12.16 7.43 3.88
C LEU A 90 11.37 6.30 3.21
N PHE A 91 10.19 5.95 3.73
CA PHE A 91 9.44 4.78 3.31
C PHE A 91 8.23 5.09 2.42
N LYS A 92 7.86 6.38 2.28
CA LYS A 92 6.66 6.82 1.54
C LYS A 92 5.37 6.21 2.07
N VAL A 93 5.39 5.72 3.31
CA VAL A 93 4.26 5.13 4.03
C VAL A 93 4.21 5.76 5.41
N ARG A 94 3.01 6.18 5.84
CA ARG A 94 2.68 6.64 7.17
C ARG A 94 2.19 5.47 8.01
N TYR A 95 2.69 5.36 9.23
CA TYR A 95 2.28 4.30 10.16
C TYR A 95 1.10 4.71 11.06
N TRP A 96 0.95 6.02 11.26
CA TRP A 96 -0.21 6.66 11.87
C TRP A 96 -0.66 7.83 10.99
N ASP A 97 -1.94 8.16 11.02
CA ASP A 97 -2.53 9.20 10.19
C ASP A 97 -3.63 9.93 10.96
N TYR A 98 -3.39 11.20 11.26
CA TYR A 98 -4.31 12.08 11.95
C TYR A 98 -5.04 13.05 11.02
N SER A 99 -5.02 12.84 9.70
CA SER A 99 -5.68 13.74 8.73
C SER A 99 -7.19 13.93 8.99
N ASN A 100 -7.84 12.94 9.62
CA ASN A 100 -9.26 13.02 9.98
C ASN A 100 -9.54 13.58 11.38
N GLN A 101 -8.51 14.04 12.11
CA GLN A 101 -8.66 14.61 13.45
C GLN A 101 -8.70 16.14 13.40
N PRO A 102 -9.50 16.79 14.26
CA PRO A 102 -9.52 18.25 14.36
C PRO A 102 -8.16 18.76 14.86
N PHE A 103 -7.76 19.96 14.41
CA PHE A 103 -6.47 20.57 14.75
C PHE A 103 -5.26 19.66 14.46
N ASN A 104 -5.31 18.92 13.35
CA ASN A 104 -4.15 18.16 12.87
C ASN A 104 -3.18 19.04 12.10
N PHE A 105 -1.90 18.67 12.13
CA PHE A 105 -0.86 19.29 11.33
C PHE A 105 -0.25 18.26 10.38
N GLN A 106 -0.44 18.48 9.07
CA GLN A 106 0.02 17.60 7.97
C GLN A 106 -0.44 16.13 8.07
N GLY A 107 -1.41 15.83 8.93
CA GLY A 107 -1.81 14.48 9.32
C GLY A 107 -0.79 13.73 10.19
N GLN A 108 0.30 14.37 10.62
CA GLN A 108 1.39 13.74 11.38
C GLN A 108 1.20 13.83 12.91
N ILE A 109 0.61 14.93 13.38
CA ILE A 109 0.25 15.16 14.77
C ILE A 109 -1.15 15.79 14.85
N CYS A 110 -1.80 15.69 16.00
CA CYS A 110 -3.03 16.41 16.29
C CYS A 110 -3.07 16.87 17.75
N LEU A 111 -3.81 17.96 18.00
CA LEU A 111 -3.89 18.56 19.33
C LEU A 111 -4.36 17.56 20.40
N SER A 112 -5.32 16.69 20.09
CA SER A 112 -5.80 15.69 21.04
C SER A 112 -4.73 14.68 21.44
N SER A 113 -3.90 14.24 20.50
CA SER A 113 -2.74 13.37 20.77
C SER A 113 -1.71 14.09 21.64
N SER A 114 -1.37 15.33 21.27
CA SER A 114 -0.43 16.19 22.02
C SER A 114 -0.88 16.40 23.47
N LEU A 115 -2.17 16.66 23.71
CA LEU A 115 -2.73 16.78 25.06
C LEU A 115 -2.60 15.46 25.84
N CYS A 116 -2.87 14.32 25.21
CA CYS A 116 -2.67 13.01 25.82
C CYS A 116 -1.21 12.80 26.22
N TRP A 117 -0.26 13.21 25.37
CA TRP A 117 1.17 13.12 25.69
C TRP A 117 1.57 13.95 26.92
N GLY A 118 0.99 15.15 27.08
CA GLY A 118 1.20 15.95 28.29
C GLY A 118 0.69 15.24 29.55
N VAL A 119 -0.52 14.67 29.51
CA VAL A 119 -1.08 13.90 30.64
C VAL A 119 -0.22 12.66 30.93
N PHE A 120 0.15 11.91 29.90
CA PHE A 120 1.00 10.72 30.06
C PHE A 120 2.36 11.07 30.64
N THR A 121 2.93 12.24 30.31
CA THR A 121 4.19 12.69 30.91
C THR A 121 4.05 12.90 32.42
N VAL A 122 2.96 13.52 32.87
CA VAL A 122 2.69 13.68 34.32
C VAL A 122 2.55 12.32 35.00
N ILE A 123 1.77 11.41 34.41
CA ILE A 123 1.55 10.06 34.97
C ILE A 123 2.87 9.29 35.03
N LEU A 124 3.63 9.29 33.93
CA LEU A 124 4.90 8.59 33.80
C LEU A 124 5.91 9.11 34.83
N THR A 125 6.10 10.42 34.92
CA THR A 125 7.09 11.02 35.81
C THR A 125 6.73 10.87 37.30
N ARG A 126 5.44 11.00 37.66
CA ARG A 126 5.00 10.97 39.06
C ARG A 126 4.83 9.55 39.61
N TYR A 127 4.33 8.63 38.78
CA TYR A 127 3.91 7.30 39.22
C TYR A 127 4.56 6.18 38.41
N GLY A 128 4.65 6.31 37.07
CA GLY A 128 5.09 5.23 36.20
C GLY A 128 6.58 4.90 36.30
N HIS A 129 7.44 5.91 36.42
CA HIS A 129 8.89 5.73 36.35
C HIS A 129 9.48 5.23 37.66
N LYS A 130 8.91 5.58 38.82
CA LYS A 130 9.45 5.17 40.14
C LYS A 130 9.57 3.65 40.29
N PRO A 131 8.56 2.82 39.95
CA PRO A 131 8.70 1.37 39.97
C PRO A 131 9.77 0.84 39.01
N VAL A 132 9.88 1.43 37.81
CA VAL A 132 10.89 1.04 36.80
C VAL A 132 12.30 1.37 37.30
N GLN A 133 12.49 2.56 37.85
CA GLN A 133 13.74 3.00 38.45
C GLN A 133 14.14 2.09 39.62
N TYR A 134 13.18 1.76 40.49
CA TYR A 134 13.43 0.82 41.59
C TYR A 134 13.86 -0.56 41.06
N PHE A 135 13.15 -1.11 40.09
CA PHE A 135 13.49 -2.40 39.48
C PHE A 135 14.91 -2.40 38.89
N VAL A 136 15.28 -1.37 38.13
CA VAL A 136 16.62 -1.27 37.53
C VAL A 136 17.70 -1.09 38.61
N SER A 137 17.39 -0.36 39.70
CA SER A 137 18.32 -0.17 40.81
C SER A 137 18.63 -1.45 41.59
N LEU A 138 17.79 -2.48 41.50
CA LEU A 138 18.02 -3.79 42.11
C LEU A 138 19.04 -4.64 41.33
N LEU A 139 19.34 -4.29 40.08
CA LEU A 139 20.26 -5.05 39.24
C LEU A 139 21.72 -4.72 39.58
N PRO A 140 22.58 -5.72 39.82
CA PRO A 140 24.02 -5.49 39.91
C PRO A 140 24.55 -4.89 38.60
N ASN A 141 25.50 -3.95 38.69
CA ASN A 141 26.05 -3.24 37.52
C ASN A 141 26.54 -4.18 36.41
N PHE A 142 27.16 -5.32 36.77
CA PHE A 142 27.61 -6.32 35.80
C PHE A 142 26.43 -6.92 35.01
N VAL A 143 25.35 -7.30 35.68
CA VAL A 143 24.15 -7.86 35.05
C VAL A 143 23.48 -6.84 34.15
N LEU A 144 23.39 -5.58 34.60
CA LEU A 144 22.83 -4.47 33.84
C LEU A 144 23.60 -4.28 32.52
N ILE A 145 24.93 -4.15 32.58
CA ILE A 145 25.77 -3.93 31.39
C ILE A 145 25.68 -5.12 30.41
N VAL A 146 25.80 -6.35 30.91
CA VAL A 146 25.73 -7.54 30.04
C VAL A 146 24.37 -7.65 29.36
N THR A 147 23.29 -7.41 30.11
CA THR A 147 21.92 -7.45 29.58
C THR A 147 21.72 -6.39 28.51
N ASP A 148 22.18 -5.15 28.75
CA ASP A 148 22.12 -4.07 27.76
C ASP A 148 22.84 -4.42 26.48
N ILE A 149 24.10 -4.89 26.56
CA ILE A 149 24.88 -5.23 25.36
C ILE A 149 24.16 -6.31 24.53
N VAL A 150 23.64 -7.34 25.19
CA VAL A 150 22.92 -8.43 24.51
C VAL A 150 21.64 -7.91 23.85
N ILE A 151 20.82 -7.14 24.57
CA ILE A 151 19.58 -6.57 24.02
C ILE A 151 19.91 -5.58 22.88
N SER A 152 20.95 -4.77 23.01
CA SER A 152 21.40 -3.84 21.97
C SER A 152 21.76 -4.56 20.67
N ILE A 153 22.55 -5.64 20.74
CA ILE A 153 22.94 -6.40 19.54
C ILE A 153 21.69 -6.95 18.83
N ILE A 154 20.75 -7.52 19.59
CA ILE A 154 19.49 -8.05 19.06
C ILE A 154 18.66 -6.91 18.44
N PHE A 155 18.49 -5.82 19.16
CA PHE A 155 17.70 -4.66 18.75
C PHE A 155 18.26 -4.00 17.48
N ILE A 156 19.58 -3.80 17.40
CA ILE A 156 20.24 -3.19 16.24
C ILE A 156 20.10 -4.11 15.03
N THR A 157 20.35 -5.41 15.19
CA THR A 157 20.20 -6.39 14.11
C THR A 157 18.77 -6.40 13.57
N ASP A 158 17.79 -6.37 14.47
CA ASP A 158 16.38 -6.35 14.11
C ASP A 158 15.96 -5.03 13.44
N SER A 159 16.53 -3.91 13.90
CA SER A 159 16.32 -2.58 13.33
C SER A 159 16.84 -2.48 11.91
N ILE A 160 18.07 -2.92 11.65
CA ILE A 160 18.67 -2.92 10.31
C ILE A 160 17.82 -3.77 9.35
N ARG A 161 17.47 -4.99 9.77
CA ARG A 161 16.65 -5.89 8.93
C ARG A 161 15.25 -5.33 8.67
N SER A 162 14.63 -4.72 9.67
CA SER A 162 13.30 -4.11 9.52
C SER A 162 13.35 -2.88 8.60
N PHE A 163 14.43 -2.10 8.70
CA PHE A 163 14.68 -0.94 7.83
C PHE A 163 14.84 -1.34 6.36
N GLN A 164 15.70 -2.34 6.08
CA GLN A 164 15.92 -2.86 4.73
C GLN A 164 14.59 -3.30 4.10
N GLU A 165 13.75 -3.99 4.86
CA GLU A 165 12.47 -4.50 4.35
C GLU A 165 11.43 -3.42 4.12
N ALA A 166 11.42 -2.38 4.96
CA ALA A 166 10.56 -1.22 4.75
C ALA A 166 10.99 -0.44 3.49
N MET A 167 12.30 -0.36 3.22
CA MET A 167 12.82 0.18 1.97
C MET A 167 12.45 -0.70 0.77
N ASP A 168 12.58 -2.02 0.87
CA ASP A 168 12.17 -2.95 -0.16
C ASP A 168 10.64 -2.93 -0.39
N LEU A 169 9.84 -2.60 0.61
CA LEU A 169 8.40 -2.39 0.46
C LEU A 169 8.14 -1.10 -0.32
N ARG A 170 8.85 -0.01 -0.03
CA ARG A 170 8.79 1.22 -0.81
C ARG A 170 9.12 0.96 -2.28
N HIS A 171 10.25 0.30 -2.56
CA HIS A 171 10.64 -0.02 -3.93
C HIS A 171 9.60 -0.91 -4.63
N LEU A 172 9.00 -1.87 -3.91
CA LEU A 172 7.91 -2.68 -4.46
C LEU A 172 6.68 -1.85 -4.83
N LEU A 173 6.29 -0.88 -3.99
CA LEU A 173 5.17 0.03 -4.28
C LEU A 173 5.46 0.91 -5.50
N GLU A 174 6.68 1.44 -5.59
CA GLU A 174 7.13 2.24 -6.72
C GLU A 174 7.13 1.43 -8.03
N ASP A 175 7.63 0.19 -7.98
CA ASP A 175 7.63 -0.74 -9.11
C ASP A 175 6.23 -1.18 -9.53
N MET A 176 5.30 -1.31 -8.60
CA MET A 176 3.89 -1.60 -8.88
C MET A 176 3.20 -0.43 -9.56
N THR A 177 3.50 0.79 -9.13
CA THR A 177 2.95 2.03 -9.70
C THR A 177 3.41 2.19 -11.15
N LYS A 178 4.72 2.10 -11.40
CA LYS A 178 5.29 2.16 -12.77
C LYS A 178 4.71 1.08 -13.68
N ALA A 179 4.54 -0.15 -13.17
CA ALA A 179 3.95 -1.23 -13.96
C ALA A 179 2.48 -0.98 -14.29
N LYS A 180 1.72 -0.36 -13.37
CA LYS A 180 0.32 0.00 -13.59
C LYS A 180 0.17 1.12 -14.63
N GLU A 181 1.00 2.16 -14.56
CA GLU A 181 1.03 3.22 -15.56
C GLU A 181 1.33 2.67 -16.96
N GLN A 182 2.32 1.77 -17.08
CA GLN A 182 2.62 1.11 -18.35
C GLN A 182 1.46 0.23 -18.85
N LEU A 183 0.75 -0.45 -17.94
CA LEU A 183 -0.44 -1.23 -18.28
C LEU A 183 -1.60 -0.36 -18.76
N GLU A 184 -1.85 0.78 -18.11
CA GLU A 184 -2.92 1.71 -18.49
C GLU A 184 -2.63 2.37 -19.84
N HIS A 185 -1.38 2.79 -20.08
CA HIS A 185 -0.98 3.31 -21.38
C HIS A 185 -1.10 2.25 -22.50
N LEU A 186 -0.69 1.01 -22.24
CA LEU A 186 -0.88 -0.08 -23.21
C LEU A 186 -2.36 -0.41 -23.45
N ARG A 187 -3.19 -0.36 -22.40
CA ARG A 187 -4.64 -0.53 -22.52
C ARG A 187 -5.26 0.56 -23.37
N SER A 188 -4.92 1.82 -23.13
CA SER A 188 -5.41 2.95 -23.93
C SER A 188 -5.03 2.79 -25.41
N ARG A 189 -3.81 2.36 -25.73
CA ARG A 189 -3.42 2.08 -27.11
C ARG A 189 -4.23 0.94 -27.73
N LEU A 190 -4.51 -0.11 -26.96
CA LEU A 190 -5.38 -1.21 -27.42
C LEU A 190 -6.80 -0.71 -27.71
N ASP A 191 -7.38 0.11 -26.84
CA ASP A 191 -8.74 0.65 -27.00
C ASP A 191 -8.79 1.58 -28.24
N THR A 192 -7.82 2.48 -28.43
CA THR A 192 -7.76 3.35 -29.64
C THR A 192 -7.65 2.54 -30.93
N VAL A 193 -6.78 1.53 -30.98
CA VAL A 193 -6.65 0.68 -32.17
C VAL A 193 -7.95 -0.09 -32.44
N LEU A 194 -8.65 -0.54 -31.41
CA LEU A 194 -9.93 -1.24 -31.55
C LEU A 194 -11.03 -0.31 -32.08
N ASP A 195 -11.14 0.90 -31.54
CA ASP A 195 -12.14 1.88 -31.96
C ASP A 195 -11.89 2.37 -33.40
N GLU A 196 -10.66 2.75 -33.75
CA GLU A 196 -10.31 3.15 -35.12
C GLU A 196 -10.59 2.03 -36.13
N THR A 197 -10.38 0.77 -35.72
CA THR A 197 -10.68 -0.38 -36.56
C THR A 197 -12.20 -0.58 -36.70
N SER A 198 -12.95 -0.41 -35.62
CA SER A 198 -14.41 -0.55 -35.61
C SER A 198 -15.10 0.54 -36.43
N ASP A 199 -14.66 1.79 -36.31
CA ASP A 199 -15.23 2.93 -37.03
C ASP A 199 -14.96 2.84 -38.54
N ARG A 200 -13.74 2.46 -38.94
CA ARG A 200 -13.41 2.23 -40.36
C ARG A 200 -14.22 1.09 -40.98
N ILE A 201 -14.51 0.04 -40.21
CA ILE A 201 -15.37 -1.06 -40.65
C ILE A 201 -16.83 -0.58 -40.73
N GLY A 202 -17.29 0.19 -39.75
CA GLY A 202 -18.64 0.76 -39.70
C GLY A 202 -18.96 1.70 -40.87
N GLU A 203 -18.11 2.70 -41.10
CA GLU A 203 -18.27 3.67 -42.20
C GLU A 203 -18.39 2.96 -43.55
N ARG A 204 -17.57 1.95 -43.81
CA ARG A 204 -17.63 1.21 -45.08
C ARG A 204 -18.80 0.24 -45.18
N ILE A 205 -19.27 -0.33 -44.07
CA ILE A 205 -20.52 -1.12 -44.06
C ILE A 205 -21.70 -0.23 -44.39
N ASP A 206 -21.74 0.98 -43.86
CA ASP A 206 -22.80 1.94 -44.16
C ASP A 206 -22.71 2.43 -45.62
N GLU A 207 -21.51 2.69 -46.15
CA GLU A 207 -21.27 2.96 -47.59
C GLU A 207 -21.79 1.81 -48.48
N PHE A 208 -21.60 0.56 -48.03
CA PHE A 208 -22.09 -0.64 -48.72
C PHE A 208 -23.60 -0.81 -48.61
N LYS A 209 -24.20 -0.52 -47.45
CA LYS A 209 -25.66 -0.53 -47.28
C LYS A 209 -26.29 0.53 -48.16
N GLU A 210 -25.75 1.74 -48.19
CA GLU A 210 -26.26 2.83 -49.02
C GLU A 210 -26.17 2.47 -50.51
N THR A 211 -25.09 1.81 -50.93
CA THR A 211 -24.95 1.29 -52.30
C THR A 211 -25.93 0.14 -52.57
N GLY A 212 -26.16 -0.74 -51.60
CA GLY A 212 -27.13 -1.82 -51.66
C GLY A 212 -28.57 -1.34 -51.74
N ASP A 213 -28.92 -0.30 -50.99
CA ASP A 213 -30.23 0.35 -50.98
C ASP A 213 -30.50 1.07 -52.31
N ARG A 214 -29.50 1.77 -52.87
CA ARG A 214 -29.60 2.35 -54.23
C ARG A 214 -29.79 1.30 -55.32
N ILE A 215 -29.18 0.12 -55.16
CA ILE A 215 -29.41 -1.02 -56.05
C ILE A 215 -30.80 -1.60 -55.81
N GLY A 216 -31.27 -1.66 -54.55
CA GLY A 216 -32.62 -2.08 -54.17
C GLY A 216 -33.71 -1.18 -54.77
N GLU A 217 -33.54 0.14 -54.67
CA GLU A 217 -34.42 1.13 -55.31
C GLU A 217 -34.44 0.97 -56.82
N ARG A 218 -33.27 0.82 -57.47
CA ARG A 218 -33.22 0.55 -58.92
C ARG A 218 -33.85 -0.80 -59.28
N ILE A 219 -33.75 -1.81 -58.42
CA ILE A 219 -34.43 -3.10 -58.62
C ILE A 219 -35.94 -2.93 -58.52
N ASP A 220 -36.43 -2.11 -57.58
CA ASP A 220 -37.87 -1.83 -57.41
C ASP A 220 -38.42 -0.96 -58.55
N GLU A 221 -37.65 0.01 -59.06
CA GLU A 221 -37.96 0.76 -60.28
C GLU A 221 -37.94 -0.13 -61.54
N LEU A 222 -37.06 -1.13 -61.61
CA LEU A 222 -36.91 -2.02 -62.77
C LEU A 222 -37.80 -3.27 -62.73
N LYS A 223 -38.43 -3.57 -61.59
CA LYS A 223 -39.43 -4.67 -61.46
C LYS A 223 -40.64 -4.47 -62.36
N GLU A 224 -40.85 -3.26 -62.89
CA GLU A 224 -41.90 -2.95 -63.86
C GLU A 224 -41.56 -3.39 -65.31
N SER A 225 -40.30 -3.78 -65.61
CA SER A 225 -39.91 -4.26 -66.96
C SER A 225 -39.09 -5.57 -66.95
N THR A 226 -39.79 -6.70 -67.08
CA THR A 226 -39.40 -8.04 -67.58
C THR A 226 -37.92 -8.53 -67.56
N ILE A 227 -37.63 -9.43 -66.61
CA ILE A 227 -36.97 -10.77 -66.67
C ILE A 227 -35.55 -10.97 -67.28
N ASN A 228 -34.98 -10.14 -68.16
CA ASN A 228 -33.68 -10.49 -68.82
C ASN A 228 -32.40 -9.83 -68.23
N ARG A 229 -32.41 -9.36 -66.99
CA ARG A 229 -31.26 -8.65 -66.37
C ARG A 229 -30.65 -9.32 -65.12
N SER A 230 -31.08 -10.54 -64.78
CA SER A 230 -30.68 -11.21 -63.53
C SER A 230 -29.20 -11.61 -63.46
N SER A 231 -28.51 -11.76 -64.61
CA SER A 231 -27.08 -12.09 -64.67
C SER A 231 -26.18 -10.90 -64.31
N GLU A 232 -26.50 -9.68 -64.77
CA GLU A 232 -25.77 -8.46 -64.39
C GLU A 232 -25.91 -8.19 -62.90
N LEU A 233 -27.13 -8.27 -62.36
CA LEU A 233 -27.40 -8.06 -60.93
C LEU A 233 -26.67 -9.08 -60.06
N ARG A 234 -26.71 -10.37 -60.42
CA ARG A 234 -25.92 -11.39 -59.71
C ARG A 234 -24.43 -11.08 -59.79
N THR A 235 -23.91 -10.68 -60.95
CA THR A 235 -22.48 -10.37 -61.12
C THR A 235 -22.06 -9.17 -60.27
N ILE A 236 -22.89 -8.13 -60.19
CA ILE A 236 -22.67 -6.94 -59.35
C ILE A 236 -22.68 -7.34 -57.86
N ILE A 237 -23.70 -8.08 -57.41
CA ILE A 237 -23.80 -8.55 -56.01
C ILE A 237 -22.60 -9.44 -55.66
N THR A 238 -22.20 -10.36 -56.55
CA THR A 238 -21.09 -11.28 -56.30
C THR A 238 -19.75 -10.56 -56.29
N ASN A 239 -19.51 -9.61 -57.19
CA ASN A 239 -18.29 -8.77 -57.18
C ASN A 239 -18.24 -7.86 -55.95
N ASN A 240 -19.38 -7.33 -55.53
CA ASN A 240 -19.51 -6.51 -54.33
C ASN A 240 -19.23 -7.32 -53.06
N LEU A 241 -19.82 -8.52 -52.93
CA LEU A 241 -19.52 -9.47 -51.85
C LEU A 241 -18.06 -9.91 -51.84
N LYS A 242 -17.47 -10.15 -53.02
CA LYS A 242 -16.06 -10.52 -53.16
C LYS A 242 -15.13 -9.38 -52.77
N ARG A 243 -15.43 -8.13 -53.16
CA ARG A 243 -14.70 -6.93 -52.71
C ARG A 243 -14.81 -6.72 -51.20
N LEU A 244 -15.96 -6.98 -50.61
CA LEU A 244 -16.19 -6.89 -49.17
C LEU A 244 -15.39 -7.97 -48.42
N ASN A 245 -15.39 -9.21 -48.93
CA ASN A 245 -14.61 -10.31 -48.38
C ASN A 245 -13.09 -10.10 -48.53
N ASP A 246 -12.64 -9.61 -49.69
CA ASP A 246 -11.23 -9.26 -49.92
C ASP A 246 -10.82 -8.08 -49.02
N TYR A 247 -11.68 -7.07 -48.78
CA TYR A 247 -11.38 -5.93 -47.91
C TYR A 247 -11.39 -6.27 -46.41
N ILE A 248 -12.29 -7.15 -45.96
CA ILE A 248 -12.25 -7.73 -44.60
C ILE A 248 -10.97 -8.54 -44.40
N SER A 249 -10.47 -9.18 -45.47
CA SER A 249 -9.15 -9.81 -45.48
C SER A 249 -7.98 -8.82 -45.56
N ASP A 250 -8.23 -7.60 -46.03
CA ASP A 250 -7.28 -6.49 -46.23
C ASP A 250 -7.14 -5.57 -44.99
N LEU A 251 -7.72 -5.95 -43.85
CA LEU A 251 -7.20 -5.52 -42.54
C LEU A 251 -5.69 -5.73 -42.58
N THR A 252 -4.91 -4.65 -42.67
CA THR A 252 -3.50 -4.74 -43.07
C THR A 252 -2.79 -5.75 -42.17
N GLU A 253 -2.06 -6.68 -42.77
CA GLU A 253 -1.20 -7.64 -42.04
C GLU A 253 -0.37 -6.93 -40.95
N GLU A 254 0.02 -5.69 -41.21
CA GLU A 254 0.72 -4.78 -40.31
C GLU A 254 -0.11 -4.38 -39.07
N GLN A 255 -1.38 -3.99 -39.23
CA GLN A 255 -2.27 -3.63 -38.11
C GLN A 255 -2.62 -4.85 -37.24
N ARG A 256 -2.83 -6.03 -37.86
CA ARG A 256 -3.05 -7.28 -37.13
C ARG A 256 -1.81 -7.67 -36.33
N LYS A 257 -0.61 -7.57 -36.91
CA LYS A 257 0.66 -7.81 -36.22
C LYS A 257 0.90 -6.83 -35.08
N GLU A 258 0.61 -5.54 -35.28
CA GLU A 258 0.74 -4.52 -34.24
C GLU A 258 -0.21 -4.78 -33.06
N LEU A 259 -1.48 -5.09 -33.34
CA LEU A 259 -2.46 -5.44 -32.31
C LEU A 259 -2.03 -6.68 -31.52
N GLU A 260 -1.52 -7.69 -32.21
CA GLU A 260 -1.06 -8.94 -31.59
C GLU A 260 0.21 -8.71 -30.74
N GLN A 261 1.13 -7.87 -31.21
CA GLN A 261 2.32 -7.44 -30.47
C GLN A 261 1.97 -6.59 -29.23
N ASN A 262 1.00 -5.68 -29.35
CA ASN A 262 0.50 -4.87 -28.24
C ASN A 262 -0.20 -5.75 -27.19
N LYS A 263 -1.01 -6.73 -27.61
CA LYS A 263 -1.63 -7.73 -26.72
C LYS A 263 -0.58 -8.57 -25.97
N GLN A 264 0.45 -9.07 -26.66
CA GLN A 264 1.54 -9.82 -26.02
C GLN A 264 2.30 -8.95 -25.01
N THR A 265 2.57 -7.70 -25.36
CA THR A 265 3.25 -6.73 -24.49
C THR A 265 2.42 -6.43 -23.24
N PHE A 266 1.10 -6.23 -23.40
CA PHE A 266 0.17 -6.05 -22.30
C PHE A 266 0.19 -7.26 -21.33
N GLU A 267 0.08 -8.48 -21.85
CA GLU A 267 0.13 -9.69 -21.01
C GLU A 267 1.49 -9.85 -20.31
N LYS A 268 2.60 -9.50 -20.95
CA LYS A 268 3.93 -9.48 -20.31
C LYS A 268 3.98 -8.54 -19.11
N TYR A 269 3.54 -7.28 -19.25
CA TYR A 269 3.54 -6.32 -18.14
C TYR A 269 2.56 -6.72 -17.03
N LYS A 270 1.43 -7.31 -17.40
CA LYS A 270 0.45 -7.83 -16.44
C LYS A 270 1.03 -8.98 -15.64
N GLN A 271 1.76 -9.90 -16.28
CA GLN A 271 2.49 -10.96 -15.59
C GLN A 271 3.57 -10.41 -14.67
N LEU A 272 4.36 -9.41 -15.09
CA LEU A 272 5.37 -8.77 -14.25
C LEU A 272 4.76 -8.10 -13.02
N TYR A 273 3.68 -7.34 -13.20
CA TYR A 273 2.91 -6.75 -12.10
C TYR A 273 2.42 -7.83 -11.12
N LEU A 274 1.82 -8.93 -11.63
CA LEU A 274 1.35 -10.04 -10.79
C LEU A 274 2.48 -10.78 -10.09
N GLN A 275 3.63 -10.96 -10.74
CA GLN A 275 4.82 -11.59 -10.13
C GLN A 275 5.39 -10.71 -9.00
N ARG A 276 5.53 -9.40 -9.23
CA ARG A 276 5.95 -8.43 -8.21
C ARG A 276 5.00 -8.45 -7.01
N LYS A 277 3.69 -8.43 -7.27
CA LYS A 277 2.64 -8.58 -6.26
C LYS A 277 2.70 -9.92 -5.51
N LYS A 278 3.22 -10.99 -6.13
CA LYS A 278 3.41 -12.31 -5.47
C LYS A 278 4.69 -12.41 -4.64
N ARG A 279 5.77 -11.66 -4.97
CA ARG A 279 7.06 -11.68 -4.23
C ARG A 279 7.01 -11.07 -2.83
N ILE A 280 5.82 -10.85 -2.26
CA ILE A 280 5.69 -10.34 -0.89
C ILE A 280 6.16 -11.42 0.10
N THR A 281 7.33 -11.19 0.68
CA THR A 281 7.92 -12.00 1.74
C THR A 281 6.98 -12.10 2.96
N ILE A 282 7.09 -13.18 3.74
CA ILE A 282 6.31 -13.39 4.98
C ILE A 282 6.41 -12.17 5.91
N PHE A 283 7.56 -11.49 5.91
CA PHE A 283 7.79 -10.34 6.77
C PHE A 283 7.05 -9.06 6.35
N LYS A 284 7.04 -8.70 5.06
CA LYS A 284 6.20 -7.58 4.55
C LYS A 284 4.72 -7.79 4.89
N LYS A 285 4.26 -9.04 4.89
CA LYS A 285 2.90 -9.40 5.36
C LYS A 285 2.73 -9.12 6.85
N LYS A 286 3.74 -9.42 7.67
CA LYS A 286 3.73 -9.14 9.11
C LYS A 286 3.73 -7.63 9.37
N LEU A 287 4.56 -6.85 8.66
CA LEU A 287 4.63 -5.38 8.81
C LEU A 287 3.28 -4.72 8.49
N LEU A 288 2.64 -5.11 7.39
CA LEU A 288 1.33 -4.57 7.00
C LEU A 288 0.18 -5.04 7.92
N ARG A 289 0.24 -6.28 8.41
CA ARG A 289 -0.72 -6.79 9.41
C ARG A 289 -0.55 -6.15 10.78
N GLY A 290 0.69 -5.85 11.15
CA GLY A 290 1.01 -5.09 12.35
C GLY A 290 0.55 -3.64 12.22
N ASN A 291 0.44 -3.10 11.01
CA ASN A 291 0.07 -1.69 10.78
C ASN A 291 -1.12 -1.58 9.82
N PRO A 292 -2.33 -2.03 10.23
CA PRO A 292 -3.50 -2.07 9.35
C PRO A 292 -3.92 -0.67 8.88
N HIS A 293 -3.71 0.34 9.72
CA HIS A 293 -4.04 1.74 9.44
C HIS A 293 -2.94 2.50 8.67
N ALA A 294 -1.87 1.83 8.22
CA ALA A 294 -0.81 2.52 7.49
C ALA A 294 -1.32 3.14 6.18
N THR A 295 -1.03 4.39 5.89
CA THR A 295 -1.46 5.08 4.66
C THR A 295 -0.25 5.49 3.82
N SER A 296 -0.45 5.84 2.56
CA SER A 296 0.61 6.43 1.73
C SER A 296 0.03 7.55 0.92
N LYS A 297 0.70 8.70 0.87
CA LYS A 297 0.26 9.83 0.04
C LYS A 297 0.45 9.56 -1.46
N HIS A 298 1.52 8.86 -1.82
CA HIS A 298 1.89 8.62 -3.22
C HIS A 298 1.44 7.26 -3.76
N TYR A 299 1.34 6.24 -2.89
CA TYR A 299 1.09 4.85 -3.30
C TYR A 299 -0.15 4.27 -2.59
N ASN A 300 -1.16 5.11 -2.30
CA ASN A 300 -2.33 4.70 -1.50
C ASN A 300 -3.08 3.53 -2.14
N THR A 301 -3.29 3.61 -3.46
CA THR A 301 -4.05 2.61 -4.23
C THR A 301 -3.32 1.28 -4.20
N GLU A 302 -2.03 1.28 -4.51
CA GLU A 302 -1.17 0.09 -4.54
C GLU A 302 -1.04 -0.52 -3.14
N LEU A 303 -0.88 0.30 -2.11
CA LEU A 303 -0.80 -0.14 -0.72
C LEU A 303 -2.10 -0.83 -0.27
N ASN A 304 -3.26 -0.25 -0.61
CA ASN A 304 -4.57 -0.82 -0.25
C ASN A 304 -4.85 -2.11 -1.04
N GLU A 305 -4.55 -2.15 -2.33
CA GLU A 305 -4.62 -3.38 -3.14
C GLU A 305 -3.73 -4.50 -2.57
N LEU A 306 -2.54 -4.13 -2.08
CA LEU A 306 -1.61 -5.05 -1.45
C LEU A 306 -2.19 -5.62 -0.16
N LYS A 307 -2.74 -4.77 0.72
CA LYS A 307 -3.40 -5.19 1.96
C LYS A 307 -4.56 -6.15 1.69
N GLN A 308 -5.47 -5.80 0.78
CA GLN A 308 -6.59 -6.65 0.40
C GLN A 308 -6.14 -8.00 -0.14
N TYR A 309 -5.12 -8.02 -1.02
CA TYR A 309 -4.54 -9.26 -1.53
C TYR A 309 -4.04 -10.17 -0.39
N LEU A 310 -3.40 -9.60 0.63
CA LEU A 310 -2.88 -10.34 1.78
C LEU A 310 -3.97 -10.87 2.71
N GLU A 311 -5.08 -10.16 2.86
CA GLU A 311 -6.26 -10.61 3.61
C GLU A 311 -6.93 -11.79 2.91
N LEU A 312 -7.16 -11.69 1.60
CA LEU A 312 -7.74 -12.77 0.79
C LEU A 312 -6.90 -14.05 0.84
N GLN A 313 -5.57 -13.93 0.77
CA GLN A 313 -4.64 -15.06 0.93
C GLN A 313 -4.73 -15.70 2.32
N SER A 314 -4.93 -14.88 3.37
CA SER A 314 -5.14 -15.36 4.74
C SER A 314 -6.42 -16.18 4.86
N GLN A 315 -7.53 -15.66 4.30
CA GLN A 315 -8.84 -16.30 4.34
C GLN A 315 -8.85 -17.62 3.58
N LYS A 316 -8.21 -17.68 2.39
CA LYS A 316 -8.06 -18.91 1.61
C LYS A 316 -7.31 -19.99 2.39
N LYS A 317 -6.21 -19.64 3.08
CA LYS A 317 -5.48 -20.57 3.97
C LYS A 317 -6.32 -21.04 5.16
N LYS A 318 -7.17 -20.18 5.74
CA LYS A 318 -8.09 -20.58 6.82
C LYS A 318 -9.16 -21.56 6.33
N LYS A 319 -9.72 -21.34 5.13
CA LYS A 319 -10.74 -22.23 4.53
C LYS A 319 -10.17 -23.59 4.08
N GLN A 320 -8.89 -23.64 3.70
CA GLN A 320 -8.21 -24.88 3.31
C GLN A 320 -7.64 -25.70 4.49
N LYS A 321 -7.63 -25.15 5.72
CA LYS A 321 -7.27 -25.97 6.89
C LYS A 321 -8.37 -27.02 7.09
N PRO A 322 -8.06 -28.32 7.07
CA PRO A 322 -9.06 -29.34 7.37
C PRO A 322 -9.61 -29.04 8.77
N LYS A 323 -10.94 -29.03 8.91
CA LYS A 323 -11.58 -29.03 10.22
C LYS A 323 -11.03 -30.25 10.95
N LYS A 324 -10.11 -30.03 11.91
CA LYS A 324 -9.78 -31.06 12.90
C LYS A 324 -11.10 -31.32 13.64
N LYS A 325 -11.76 -32.42 13.29
CA LYS A 325 -12.81 -33.00 14.13
C LYS A 325 -12.11 -33.37 15.45
N HIS A 326 -12.42 -32.64 16.51
CA HIS A 326 -12.20 -33.09 17.87
C HIS A 326 -13.49 -33.75 18.34
#